data_AF-A0AAW4L6V0-F1
#
_entry.id   AF-A0AAW4L6V0-F1
#
_cell.length_a   1.000
_cell.length_b   1.000
_cell.length_c   1.000
_cell.angle_alpha   90.00
_cell.angle_beta   90.00
_cell.angle_gamma   90.00
#
_symmetry.space_group_name_H-M   'P 1'
#
loop_
_entity.id
_entity.type
_entity.pdbx_description
1 polymer ?
#
loop_
_entity_poly.entity_id
_entity_poly.type
_entity_poly.pdbx_seq_one_letter_code
_entity_poly.pdbx_strand_id
1 'polypeptide(L)'
;MLIIIFVFLSKIGAASEGLNYGAVYECRAISVTEAMVKACSSQYPDISGRSSKAYSAWLARNATKAEKTAQTCIKELRTLAKTETEEQQILLKMDEIEKEMIEAFKEKMKTDGVKACIDAISQLEEGVAGVDLK
;
A
#
# COMPACT_ATOMS: atom_id res chain seq x y z
N MET A 1 8.27 7.47 20.63
CA MET A 1 6.81 7.37 20.85
C MET A 1 6.27 6.39 19.80
N LEU A 2 6.29 5.10 20.11
CA LEU A 2 6.15 3.98 19.16
C LEU A 2 5.15 2.96 19.76
N ILE A 3 3.97 3.45 20.11
CA ILE A 3 2.89 2.69 20.79
C ILE A 3 1.64 2.59 19.89
N ILE A 4 1.70 3.14 18.66
CA ILE A 4 0.50 3.30 17.83
C ILE A 4 0.21 2.08 16.94
N ILE A 5 1.13 1.13 16.77
CA ILE A 5 0.84 -0.12 16.03
C ILE A 5 -0.04 -1.08 16.85
N PHE A 6 -0.04 -0.92 18.19
CA PHE A 6 -0.55 -1.93 19.13
C PHE A 6 -2.09 -2.01 19.28
N VAL A 7 -2.87 -1.12 18.67
CA VAL A 7 -4.32 -1.03 18.95
C VAL A 7 -5.22 -1.48 17.79
N PHE A 8 -4.68 -1.68 16.58
CA PHE A 8 -5.54 -1.71 15.38
C PHE A 8 -5.97 -3.10 14.90
N LEU A 9 -5.24 -4.16 15.22
CA LEU A 9 -5.59 -5.52 14.77
C LEU A 9 -6.63 -6.23 15.66
N SER A 10 -6.94 -5.70 16.84
CA SER A 10 -7.79 -6.36 17.84
C SER A 10 -9.25 -5.91 17.89
N LYS A 11 -9.68 -4.97 17.02
CA LYS A 11 -11.11 -4.60 16.87
C LYS A 11 -11.54 -4.67 15.43
N ILE A 12 -12.08 -5.83 15.04
CA ILE A 12 -12.77 -6.05 13.77
C ILE A 12 -14.14 -5.37 13.89
N GLY A 13 -14.30 -4.18 13.31
CA GLY A 13 -15.55 -3.45 13.32
C GLY A 13 -15.43 -2.14 12.55
N ALA A 14 -15.81 -2.18 11.26
CA ALA A 14 -16.17 -1.13 10.28
C ALA A 14 -15.42 0.22 10.24
N ALA A 15 -15.04 0.83 11.37
CA ALA A 15 -14.04 1.91 11.43
C ALA A 15 -12.59 1.39 11.35
N SER A 16 -12.41 0.07 11.50
CA SER A 16 -11.11 -0.62 11.48
C SER A 16 -10.54 -0.84 10.07
N GLU A 17 -11.34 -0.73 9.01
CA GLU A 17 -10.91 -1.07 7.65
C GLU A 17 -9.89 -0.07 7.09
N GLY A 18 -10.15 1.24 7.19
CA GLY A 18 -9.20 2.27 6.75
C GLY A 18 -7.88 2.28 7.52
N LEU A 19 -7.93 1.92 8.82
CA LEU A 19 -6.75 1.74 9.67
C LEU A 19 -5.93 0.48 9.29
N ASN A 20 -6.61 -0.59 8.84
CA ASN A 20 -5.94 -1.78 8.32
C ASN A 20 -5.27 -1.51 6.95
N TYR A 21 -5.93 -0.73 6.08
CA TYR A 21 -5.40 -0.41 4.75
C TYR A 21 -4.14 0.47 4.82
N GLY A 22 -4.14 1.47 5.70
CA GLY A 22 -2.96 2.32 5.92
C GLY A 22 -1.75 1.51 6.44
N ALA A 23 -1.97 0.63 7.42
CA ALA A 23 -0.92 -0.21 7.96
C ALA A 23 -0.37 -1.20 6.92
N VAL A 24 -1.25 -1.87 6.16
CA VAL A 24 -0.82 -2.79 5.09
C VAL A 24 -0.11 -2.03 3.98
N TYR A 25 -0.57 -0.84 3.60
CA TYR A 25 0.14 0.03 2.67
C TYR A 25 1.56 0.32 3.17
N GLU A 26 1.74 0.77 4.42
CA GLU A 26 3.08 1.07 4.95
C GLU A 26 4.00 -0.16 4.93
N CYS A 27 3.47 -1.35 5.25
CA CYS A 27 4.23 -2.60 5.21
C CYS A 27 4.50 -3.12 3.78
N ARG A 28 3.70 -2.73 2.78
CA ARG A 28 3.73 -3.25 1.40
C ARG A 28 3.84 -2.13 0.35
N ALA A 29 4.34 -0.95 0.74
CA ALA A 29 4.18 0.28 -0.03
C ALA A 29 4.73 0.18 -1.45
N ILE A 30 5.89 -0.45 -1.61
CA ILE A 30 6.52 -0.71 -2.92
C ILE A 30 5.60 -1.58 -3.79
N SER A 31 5.16 -2.73 -3.26
CA SER A 31 4.34 -3.69 -4.01
C SER A 31 3.00 -3.08 -4.44
N VAL A 32 2.31 -2.41 -3.52
CA VAL A 32 1.03 -1.76 -3.81
C VAL A 32 1.20 -0.65 -4.85
N THR A 33 2.18 0.23 -4.66
CA THR A 33 2.42 1.36 -5.58
C THR A 33 2.80 0.88 -6.96
N GLU A 34 3.69 -0.11 -7.05
CA GLU A 34 4.08 -0.73 -8.32
C GLU A 34 2.88 -1.36 -9.03
N ALA A 35 2.04 -2.10 -8.31
CA ALA A 35 0.86 -2.74 -8.88
C ALA A 35 -0.14 -1.72 -9.43
N MET A 36 -0.39 -0.61 -8.72
CA MET A 36 -1.26 0.47 -9.18
C MET A 36 -0.70 1.16 -10.43
N VAL A 37 0.60 1.49 -10.42
CA VAL A 37 1.30 2.08 -11.58
C VAL A 37 1.23 1.15 -12.79
N LYS A 38 1.49 -0.15 -12.59
CA LYS A 38 1.42 -1.16 -13.65
C LYS A 38 0.01 -1.30 -14.20
N ALA A 39 -1.02 -1.27 -13.36
CA ALA A 39 -2.41 -1.30 -13.79
C ALA A 39 -2.74 -0.09 -14.70
N CYS A 40 -2.33 1.12 -14.29
CA CYS A 40 -2.50 2.32 -15.10
C CYS A 40 -1.76 2.26 -16.44
N SER A 41 -0.47 1.90 -16.42
CA SER A 41 0.33 1.78 -17.65
C SER A 41 -0.21 0.73 -18.61
N SER A 42 -0.75 -0.38 -18.09
CA SER A 42 -1.31 -1.45 -18.91
C SER A 42 -2.66 -1.07 -19.51
N GLN A 43 -3.52 -0.40 -18.76
CA GLN A 43 -4.87 -0.03 -19.22
C GLN A 43 -4.85 1.23 -20.11
N TYR A 44 -3.94 2.15 -19.85
CA TYR A 44 -3.84 3.44 -20.52
C TYR A 44 -2.39 3.67 -21.02
N PRO A 45 -2.01 3.10 -22.17
CA PRO A 45 -0.63 3.17 -22.68
C PRO A 45 -0.10 4.59 -22.86
N ASP A 46 -0.97 5.55 -23.21
CA ASP A 46 -0.62 6.96 -23.42
C ASP A 46 -0.01 7.64 -22.19
N ILE A 47 -0.34 7.15 -20.98
CA ILE A 47 0.21 7.68 -19.73
C ILE A 47 1.32 6.81 -19.14
N SER A 48 1.73 5.72 -19.80
CA SER A 48 2.70 4.76 -19.29
C SER A 48 4.05 5.42 -18.95
N GLY A 49 4.55 6.31 -19.83
CA GLY A 49 5.80 7.03 -19.58
C GLY A 49 5.74 7.95 -18.36
N ARG A 50 4.61 8.65 -18.16
CA ARG A 50 4.38 9.48 -16.97
C ARG A 50 4.29 8.62 -15.71
N SER A 51 3.54 7.52 -15.78
CA SER A 51 3.38 6.55 -14.68
C SER A 51 4.72 5.99 -14.20
N SER A 52 5.59 5.59 -15.14
CA SER A 52 6.94 5.12 -14.84
C SER A 52 7.79 6.20 -14.15
N LYS A 53 7.75 7.44 -14.67
CA LYS A 53 8.52 8.55 -14.09
C LYS A 53 8.05 8.89 -12.67
N ALA A 54 6.73 8.91 -12.45
CA ALA A 54 6.14 9.16 -11.14
C ALA A 54 6.53 8.08 -10.13
N TYR A 55 6.51 6.81 -10.53
CA TYR A 55 6.97 5.71 -9.66
C TYR A 55 8.46 5.83 -9.31
N SER A 56 9.32 6.15 -10.28
CA SER A 56 10.74 6.40 -10.00
C SER A 56 10.95 7.58 -9.06
N ALA A 57 10.17 8.65 -9.20
CA ALA A 57 10.22 9.80 -8.30
C ALA A 57 9.78 9.43 -6.88
N TRP A 58 8.71 8.64 -6.74
CA TRP A 58 8.26 8.13 -5.45
C TRP A 58 9.30 7.21 -4.81
N LEU A 59 9.92 6.29 -5.57
CA LEU A 59 11.00 5.42 -5.08
C LEU A 59 12.20 6.22 -4.58
N ALA A 60 12.61 7.27 -5.31
CA ALA A 60 13.72 8.12 -4.90
C ALA A 60 13.50 8.79 -3.53
N ARG A 61 12.25 9.05 -3.15
CA ARG A 61 11.88 9.61 -1.84
C ARG A 61 11.65 8.54 -0.77
N ASN A 62 11.10 7.38 -1.15
CA ASN A 62 10.51 6.43 -0.19
C ASN A 62 11.20 5.06 -0.10
N ALA A 63 12.00 4.63 -1.08
CA ALA A 63 12.46 3.24 -1.18
C ALA A 63 13.13 2.72 0.11
N THR A 64 14.15 3.42 0.62
CA THR A 64 14.85 3.04 1.86
C THR A 64 13.91 2.91 3.05
N LYS A 65 12.91 3.79 3.13
CA LYS A 65 11.95 3.81 4.22
C LYS A 65 10.90 2.71 4.08
N ALA A 66 10.42 2.47 2.88
CA ALA A 66 9.50 1.39 2.58
C ALA A 66 10.13 0.02 2.90
N GLU A 67 11.39 -0.19 2.50
CA GLU A 67 12.14 -1.41 2.83
C GLU A 67 12.29 -1.60 4.34
N LYS A 68 12.70 -0.55 5.06
CA LYS A 68 12.83 -0.60 6.52
C LYS A 68 11.49 -0.89 7.19
N THR A 69 10.42 -0.24 6.74
CA THR A 69 9.08 -0.40 7.31
C THR A 69 8.56 -1.81 7.07
N ALA A 70 8.72 -2.35 5.86
CA ALA A 70 8.37 -3.73 5.53
C ALA A 70 9.10 -4.74 6.44
N GLN A 71 10.40 -4.56 6.65
CA GLN A 71 11.18 -5.40 7.56
C GLN A 71 10.71 -5.30 9.01
N THR A 72 10.44 -4.07 9.48
CA THR A 72 9.91 -3.83 10.83
C THR A 72 8.54 -4.49 11.00
N CYS A 73 7.62 -4.35 10.04
CA CYS A 73 6.33 -5.02 10.08
C CYS A 73 6.48 -6.53 10.25
N ILE A 74 7.27 -7.19 9.40
CA ILE A 74 7.47 -8.65 9.49
C ILE A 74 8.06 -9.05 10.86
N LYS A 75 9.02 -8.27 11.38
CA LYS A 75 9.62 -8.54 12.69
C LYS A 75 8.60 -8.39 13.82
N GLU A 76 7.79 -7.33 13.81
CA GLU A 76 6.77 -7.09 14.83
C GLU A 76 5.69 -8.16 14.78
N LEU A 77 5.25 -8.55 13.59
CA LEU A 77 4.30 -9.65 13.38
C LEU A 77 4.80 -10.97 13.98
N ARG A 78 6.05 -11.33 13.70
CA ARG A 78 6.71 -12.50 14.31
C ARG A 78 6.83 -12.44 15.82
N THR A 79 6.95 -11.24 16.37
CA THR A 79 7.06 -11.03 17.83
C THR A 79 5.68 -11.13 18.49
N LEU A 80 4.62 -10.78 17.76
CA LEU A 80 3.23 -10.80 18.23
C LEU A 80 2.58 -12.17 18.06
N ALA A 81 2.93 -12.90 17.01
CA ALA A 81 2.49 -14.27 16.79
C ALA A 81 3.06 -15.17 17.90
N LYS A 82 2.19 -15.86 18.62
CA LYS A 82 2.60 -16.81 19.68
C LYS A 82 2.91 -18.18 19.09
N THR A 83 2.44 -18.43 17.86
CA THR A 83 2.61 -19.67 17.11
C THR A 83 2.86 -19.38 15.63
N GLU A 84 3.48 -20.34 14.93
CA GLU A 84 3.68 -20.27 13.48
C GLU A 84 2.34 -20.17 12.72
N THR A 85 1.30 -20.86 13.18
CA THR A 85 -0.04 -20.79 12.59
C THR A 85 -0.63 -19.38 12.66
N GLU A 86 -0.46 -18.68 13.79
CA GLU A 86 -0.92 -17.29 13.93
C GLU A 86 -0.12 -16.35 13.03
N GLU A 87 1.20 -16.55 12.89
CA GLU A 87 2.02 -15.78 11.94
C GLU A 87 1.48 -15.94 10.51
N GLN A 88 1.24 -17.17 10.09
CA GLN A 88 0.71 -17.48 8.75
C GLN A 88 -0.66 -16.83 8.51
N GLN A 89 -1.57 -16.87 9.50
CA GLN A 89 -2.89 -16.24 9.38
C GLN A 89 -2.81 -14.72 9.23
N ILE A 90 -1.89 -14.06 9.95
CA ILE A 90 -1.72 -12.62 9.82
C ILE A 90 -1.14 -12.26 8.45
N LEU A 91 -0.13 -13.01 7.98
CA LEU A 91 0.43 -12.80 6.64
C LEU A 91 -0.62 -12.98 5.54
N LEU A 92 -1.43 -14.03 5.63
CA LEU A 92 -2.55 -14.24 4.70
C LEU A 92 -3.52 -13.05 4.69
N LYS A 93 -3.87 -12.53 5.87
CA LYS A 93 -4.76 -11.37 5.96
C LYS A 93 -4.15 -10.10 5.38
N MET A 94 -2.84 -9.90 5.51
CA MET A 94 -2.15 -8.78 4.86
C MET A 94 -2.19 -8.90 3.34
N ASP A 95 -1.97 -10.11 2.82
CA ASP A 95 -2.01 -10.37 1.38
C ASP A 95 -3.44 -10.18 0.82
N GLU A 96 -4.48 -10.56 1.59
CA GLU A 96 -5.88 -10.28 1.26
C GLU A 96 -6.15 -8.77 1.18
N ILE A 97 -5.71 -8.00 2.17
CA ILE A 97 -5.90 -6.53 2.19
C ILE A 97 -5.13 -5.87 1.04
N GLU A 98 -3.89 -6.27 0.77
CA GLU A 98 -3.12 -5.77 -0.38
C GLU A 98 -3.88 -6.01 -1.69
N LYS A 99 -4.44 -7.21 -1.87
CA LYS A 99 -5.27 -7.54 -3.03
C LYS A 99 -6.52 -6.66 -3.10
N GLU A 100 -7.23 -6.48 -2.00
CA GLU A 100 -8.41 -5.62 -1.96
C GLU A 100 -8.09 -4.16 -2.34
N MET A 101 -6.96 -3.62 -1.86
CA MET A 101 -6.49 -2.29 -2.24
C MET A 101 -6.29 -2.15 -3.75
N ILE A 102 -5.64 -3.14 -4.36
CA ILE A 102 -5.37 -3.16 -5.81
C ILE A 102 -6.68 -3.30 -6.59
N GLU A 103 -7.59 -4.19 -6.16
CA GLU A 103 -8.88 -4.38 -6.83
C GLU A 103 -9.80 -3.18 -6.68
N ALA A 104 -9.84 -2.52 -5.51
CA ALA A 104 -10.56 -1.27 -5.30
C ALA A 104 -10.04 -0.17 -6.25
N PHE A 105 -8.73 -0.08 -6.44
CA PHE A 105 -8.16 0.84 -7.41
C PHE A 105 -8.56 0.51 -8.85
N LYS A 106 -8.51 -0.76 -9.25
CA LYS A 106 -8.98 -1.19 -10.58
C LYS A 106 -10.47 -0.89 -10.78
N GLU A 107 -11.29 -1.07 -9.76
CA GLU A 107 -12.72 -0.74 -9.84
C GLU A 107 -12.94 0.77 -9.99
N LYS A 108 -12.14 1.58 -9.29
CA LYS A 108 -12.08 3.03 -9.50
C LYS A 108 -11.67 3.38 -10.93
N MET A 109 -10.69 2.67 -11.52
CA MET A 109 -10.32 2.87 -12.93
C MET A 109 -11.43 2.52 -13.91
N LYS A 110 -12.28 1.53 -13.61
CA LYS A 110 -13.45 1.21 -14.44
C LYS A 110 -14.53 2.30 -14.37
N THR A 111 -14.70 2.89 -13.18
CA THR A 111 -15.74 3.89 -12.92
C THR A 111 -15.31 5.29 -13.40
N ASP A 112 -14.12 5.73 -13.03
CA ASP A 112 -13.62 7.09 -13.28
C ASP A 112 -12.72 7.17 -14.54
N GLY A 113 -12.45 6.04 -15.18
CA GLY A 113 -11.60 5.94 -16.36
C GLY A 113 -10.14 6.35 -16.08
N VAL A 114 -9.53 7.02 -17.06
CA VAL A 114 -8.13 7.50 -16.98
C VAL A 114 -7.92 8.50 -15.84
N LYS A 115 -8.97 9.18 -15.38
CA LYS A 115 -8.88 10.17 -14.31
C LYS A 115 -8.36 9.56 -13.00
N ALA A 116 -8.81 8.35 -12.64
CA ALA A 116 -8.32 7.64 -11.45
C ALA A 116 -6.79 7.48 -11.47
N CYS A 117 -6.24 7.15 -12.65
CA CYS A 117 -4.80 7.03 -12.86
C CYS A 117 -4.10 8.38 -12.80
N ILE A 118 -4.64 9.42 -13.44
CA ILE A 118 -4.06 10.76 -13.40
C ILE A 118 -3.97 11.26 -11.96
N ASP A 119 -5.04 11.11 -11.17
CA ASP A 119 -5.07 11.54 -9.77
C ASP A 119 -4.04 10.78 -8.92
N ALA A 120 -3.93 9.46 -9.09
CA ALA A 120 -2.97 8.64 -8.34
C ALA A 120 -1.51 8.97 -8.73
N ILE A 121 -1.23 9.13 -10.02
CA ILE A 121 0.09 9.48 -10.55
C ILE A 121 0.51 10.87 -10.05
N SER A 122 -0.40 11.86 -10.07
CA SER A 122 -0.13 13.19 -9.52
C SER A 122 0.27 13.14 -8.05
N GLN A 123 -0.37 12.30 -7.24
CA GLN A 123 0.01 12.13 -5.83
C GLN A 123 1.42 11.56 -5.65
N LEU A 124 1.84 10.63 -6.53
CA LEU A 124 3.21 10.09 -6.56
C LEU A 124 4.23 11.14 -7.00
N GLU A 125 3.86 12.01 -7.94
CA GLU A 125 4.72 13.11 -8.40
C GLU A 125 4.92 14.16 -7.30
N GLU A 126 3.83 14.57 -6.64
CA GLU A 126 3.81 15.66 -5.66
C GLU A 126 4.35 15.28 -4.28
N GLY A 127 4.34 13.99 -3.94
CA GLY A 127 4.80 13.52 -2.62
C GLY A 127 3.86 13.93 -1.49
N VAL A 128 2.58 13.60 -1.65
CA VAL A 128 1.56 13.95 -0.65
C VAL A 128 1.63 13.01 0.57
N ALA A 129 1.23 13.54 1.73
CA ALA A 129 1.31 12.87 3.03
C ALA A 129 0.51 11.54 3.17
N GLY A 130 -0.37 11.23 2.21
CA GLY A 130 -1.13 9.97 2.16
C GLY A 130 -0.46 8.87 1.32
N VAL A 131 0.61 9.19 0.60
CA VAL A 131 1.29 8.27 -0.34
C VAL A 131 2.79 8.18 -0.04
N ASP A 132 3.40 9.29 0.36
CA ASP A 132 4.76 9.28 0.92
C ASP A 132 4.74 8.78 2.37
N LEU A 133 5.72 7.94 2.71
CA LEU A 133 5.83 7.31 4.03
C LEU A 133 6.37 8.31 5.06
N LYS A 134 5.73 8.42 6.23
CA LYS A 134 6.06 9.37 7.31
C LYS A 134 7.01 8.86 8.37
#